data_AF-A0A3B9WNT8-F1
#
_entry.id   AF-A0A3B9WNT8-F1
#
_cell.length_a   1.000
_cell.length_b   1.000
_cell.length_c   1.000
_cell.angle_alpha   90.00
_cell.angle_beta   90.00
_cell.angle_gamma   90.00
#
_symmetry.space_group_name_H-M   'P 1'
#
loop_
_entity.id
_entity.type
_entity.pdbx_description
1 polymer ?
#
loop_
_entity_poly.entity_id
_entity_poly.type
_entity_poly.pdbx_seq_one_letter_code
_entity_poly.pdbx_strand_id
1 'polypeptide(L)'
;MNRSPQHQSVVDQLVKRGGIDTGPNKDMDVVDEDHPLTEVKFVDWQIFVGPPSMGFGDLDDEIEVAVLIEHDIYVDDDQKDDIYAFNETLPEGLILEVQPYERSAIWLWLAVLADKCDSPATSTALDELLVHASAAYARFGVFPNAPTIPRLLPE
;
A
#
# COMPACT_ATOMS: atom_id res chain seq x y z
N MET A 1 17.89 -12.27 -6.25
CA MET A 1 17.03 -11.34 -7.01
C MET A 1 17.58 -9.94 -6.85
N ASN A 2 17.82 -9.25 -7.96
CA ASN A 2 18.25 -7.85 -7.97
C ASN A 2 17.08 -7.00 -8.45
N ARG A 3 16.85 -5.85 -7.82
CA ARG A 3 15.82 -4.90 -8.24
C ARG A 3 16.26 -4.16 -9.50
N SER A 4 15.29 -3.79 -10.35
CA SER A 4 15.53 -2.78 -11.39
C SER A 4 15.89 -1.43 -10.75
N PRO A 5 16.61 -0.54 -11.46
CA PRO A 5 16.89 0.81 -10.96
C PRO A 5 15.62 1.59 -10.59
N GLN A 6 14.54 1.43 -11.36
CA GLN A 6 13.27 2.09 -11.13
C GLN A 6 12.60 1.59 -9.86
N HIS A 7 12.58 0.28 -9.64
CA HIS A 7 12.10 -0.33 -8.39
C HIS A 7 12.92 0.20 -7.20
N GLN A 8 14.25 0.19 -7.30
CA GLN A 8 15.11 0.69 -6.22
C GLN A 8 14.86 2.17 -5.94
N SER A 9 14.61 3.00 -6.95
CA SER A 9 14.27 4.41 -6.75
C SER A 9 12.99 4.59 -5.92
N VAL A 10 11.93 3.82 -6.21
CA VAL A 10 10.68 3.89 -5.44
C VAL A 10 10.92 3.46 -3.98
N VAL A 11 11.66 2.37 -3.77
CA VAL A 11 12.03 1.90 -2.43
C VAL A 11 12.85 2.96 -1.67
N ASP A 12 13.86 3.56 -2.30
CA ASP A 12 14.69 4.61 -1.69
C ASP A 12 13.85 5.84 -1.30
N GLN A 13 12.86 6.19 -2.12
CA GLN A 13 11.92 7.28 -1.82
C GLN A 13 11.03 6.99 -0.63
N LEU A 14 10.59 5.74 -0.44
CA LEU A 14 9.85 5.31 0.75
C LEU A 14 10.74 5.27 2.00
N VAL A 15 11.99 4.82 1.86
CA VAL A 15 12.97 4.82 2.96
C VAL A 15 13.27 6.24 3.44
N LYS A 16 13.41 7.20 2.52
CA LYS A 16 13.56 8.64 2.86
C LYS A 16 12.39 9.18 3.67
N ARG A 17 11.22 8.56 3.60
CA ARG A 17 9.99 8.90 4.34
C ARG A 17 9.84 8.15 5.67
N GLY A 18 10.89 7.43 6.09
CA GLY A 18 10.91 6.70 7.36
C GLY A 18 10.62 5.21 7.24
N GLY A 19 10.46 4.69 6.02
CA GLY A 19 10.35 3.26 5.78
C GLY A 19 11.67 2.51 6.01
N ILE A 20 11.57 1.23 6.37
CA ILE A 20 12.70 0.32 6.51
C ILE A 20 12.61 -0.70 5.38
N ASP A 21 13.59 -0.67 4.47
CA ASP A 21 13.73 -1.65 3.40
C ASP A 21 14.10 -3.02 3.99
N THR A 22 13.22 -4.02 3.84
CA THR A 22 13.45 -5.38 4.34
C THR A 22 14.05 -6.33 3.29
N GLY A 23 14.34 -5.82 2.10
CA GLY A 23 14.82 -6.61 0.97
C GLY A 23 13.69 -7.17 0.10
N PRO A 24 14.03 -7.74 -1.07
CA PRO A 24 13.08 -8.48 -1.88
C PRO A 24 12.56 -9.71 -1.12
N ASN A 25 11.26 -9.93 -1.22
CA ASN A 25 10.59 -11.11 -0.70
C ASN A 25 11.19 -12.36 -1.39
N LYS A 26 11.44 -13.39 -0.60
CA LYS A 26 12.07 -14.65 -1.05
C LYS A 26 11.06 -15.72 -1.41
N ASP A 27 9.77 -15.44 -1.24
CA ASP A 27 8.72 -16.39 -1.56
C ASP A 27 8.54 -16.48 -3.08
N MET A 28 9.16 -17.50 -3.68
CA MET A 28 9.25 -17.68 -5.13
C MET A 28 7.91 -18.04 -5.79
N ASP A 29 6.90 -18.45 -5.01
CA ASP A 29 5.57 -18.79 -5.54
C ASP A 29 4.76 -17.53 -5.95
N VAL A 30 5.22 -16.33 -5.58
CA VAL A 30 4.52 -15.05 -5.81
C VAL A 30 5.29 -14.13 -6.77
N VAL A 31 6.57 -14.42 -7.07
CA VAL A 31 7.49 -13.42 -7.62
C VAL A 31 8.41 -14.02 -8.68
N ASP A 32 8.46 -13.37 -9.86
CA ASP A 32 9.43 -13.66 -10.92
C ASP A 32 10.83 -13.14 -10.54
N GLU A 33 11.90 -13.87 -10.89
CA GLU A 33 13.27 -13.50 -10.53
C GLU A 33 13.68 -12.14 -11.12
N ASP A 34 13.10 -11.79 -12.26
CA ASP A 34 13.32 -10.54 -12.98
C ASP A 34 12.45 -9.39 -12.43
N HIS A 35 11.38 -9.69 -11.68
CA HIS A 35 10.39 -8.73 -11.17
C HIS A 35 10.14 -8.90 -9.67
N PRO A 36 11.10 -8.54 -8.80
CA PRO A 36 11.00 -8.78 -7.37
C PRO A 36 9.86 -7.98 -6.73
N LEU A 37 9.22 -8.56 -5.72
CA LEU A 37 8.36 -7.88 -4.75
C LEU A 37 9.22 -7.49 -3.54
N THR A 38 9.22 -6.23 -3.14
CA THR A 38 9.94 -5.73 -1.96
C THR A 38 8.94 -5.27 -0.92
N GLU A 39 9.22 -5.61 0.33
CA GLU A 39 8.49 -5.08 1.48
C GLU A 39 9.27 -3.89 2.08
N VAL A 40 8.55 -2.82 2.43
CA VAL A 40 9.05 -1.65 3.15
C VAL A 40 8.18 -1.46 4.39
N LYS A 41 8.79 -1.61 5.57
CA LYS A 41 8.09 -1.53 6.86
C LYS A 41 8.07 -0.12 7.42
N PHE A 42 6.90 0.31 7.85
CA PHE A 42 6.69 1.47 8.71
C PHE A 42 6.34 0.98 10.12
N VAL A 43 6.28 1.89 11.10
CA VAL A 43 6.04 1.53 12.51
C VAL A 43 4.73 0.78 12.70
N ASP A 44 3.67 1.25 12.04
CA ASP A 44 2.31 0.75 12.25
C ASP A 44 1.78 -0.07 11.06
N TRP A 45 2.54 -0.20 9.97
CA TRP A 45 2.06 -0.76 8.71
C TRP A 45 3.17 -1.09 7.71
N GLN A 46 2.82 -1.73 6.60
CA GLN A 46 3.76 -2.21 5.59
C GLN A 46 3.32 -1.86 4.17
N ILE A 47 4.30 -1.56 3.32
CA ILE A 47 4.14 -1.28 1.89
C ILE A 47 4.85 -2.36 1.10
N PHE A 48 4.24 -2.80 0.01
CA PHE A 48 4.84 -3.67 -0.97
C PHE A 48 5.07 -2.90 -2.26
N VAL A 49 6.26 -3.06 -2.83
CA VAL A 49 6.68 -2.46 -4.10
C VAL A 49 7.01 -3.60 -5.04
N GLY A 50 6.38 -3.67 -6.20
CA GLY A 50 6.56 -4.82 -7.09
C GLY A 50 6.01 -4.59 -8.49
N PRO A 51 6.05 -5.63 -9.34
CA PRO A 51 5.33 -5.61 -10.60
C PRO A 51 3.81 -5.50 -10.37
N PRO A 52 3.06 -5.02 -11.37
CA PRO A 52 1.60 -4.94 -11.29
C PRO A 52 0.98 -6.32 -11.03
N SER A 53 0.27 -6.45 -9.90
CA SER A 53 -0.29 -7.74 -9.43
C SER A 53 -1.56 -8.18 -10.15
N MET A 54 -2.28 -7.25 -10.76
CA MET A 54 -3.59 -7.50 -11.38
C MET A 54 -3.52 -7.88 -12.87
N GLY A 55 -2.33 -7.99 -13.47
CA GLY A 55 -2.16 -8.35 -14.89
C GLY A 55 -2.73 -7.33 -15.89
N PHE A 56 -3.04 -6.11 -15.43
CA PHE A 56 -3.55 -5.01 -16.25
C PHE A 56 -2.51 -3.93 -16.62
N GLY A 57 -1.23 -4.17 -16.30
CA GLY A 57 -0.12 -3.29 -16.65
C GLY A 57 0.99 -4.05 -17.37
N ASP A 58 1.83 -3.33 -18.11
CA ASP A 58 3.06 -3.91 -18.66
C ASP A 58 4.09 -4.03 -17.53
N LEU A 59 4.66 -5.23 -17.36
CA LEU A 59 5.60 -5.57 -16.28
C LEU A 59 6.85 -4.67 -16.31
N ASP A 60 7.20 -4.17 -17.49
CA ASP A 60 8.37 -3.31 -17.71
C ASP A 60 8.06 -1.80 -17.55
N ASP A 61 6.80 -1.39 -17.73
CA ASP A 61 6.43 0.04 -17.76
C ASP A 61 5.81 0.53 -16.44
N GLU A 62 5.36 -0.37 -15.57
CA GLU A 62 4.66 -0.01 -14.33
C GLU A 62 5.25 -0.69 -13.09
N ILE A 63 5.31 0.08 -12.01
CA ILE A 63 5.65 -0.38 -10.67
C ILE A 63 4.44 -0.11 -9.79
N GLU A 64 3.96 -1.16 -9.14
CA GLU A 64 2.85 -1.09 -8.22
C GLU A 64 3.38 -0.88 -6.79
N VAL A 65 2.75 0.05 -6.08
CA VAL A 65 3.00 0.33 -4.67
C VAL A 65 1.70 0.07 -3.92
N ALA A 66 1.72 -0.93 -3.05
CA ALA A 66 0.54 -1.44 -2.36
C ALA A 66 0.72 -1.33 -0.85
N VAL A 67 -0.20 -0.65 -0.18
CA VAL A 67 -0.24 -0.60 1.28
C VAL A 67 -1.31 -1.56 1.75
N LEU A 68 -0.92 -2.58 2.53
CA LEU A 68 -1.89 -3.39 3.26
C LEU A 68 -2.47 -2.48 4.35
N ILE A 69 -3.79 -2.38 4.49
CA ILE A 69 -4.48 -1.59 5.54
C ILE A 69 -5.01 -2.49 6.66
N GLU A 70 -5.56 -3.64 6.30
CA GLU A 70 -6.07 -4.62 7.25
C GLU A 70 -6.00 -6.02 6.63
N HIS A 71 -5.81 -7.05 7.45
CA HIS A 71 -5.80 -8.45 7.05
C HIS A 71 -6.71 -9.31 7.96
N ASP A 72 -7.31 -10.37 7.42
CA ASP A 72 -8.20 -11.34 8.07
C ASP A 72 -9.51 -10.78 8.65
N ILE A 73 -10.10 -9.76 7.99
CA ILE A 73 -11.45 -9.28 8.33
C ILE A 73 -12.49 -9.73 7.31
N TYR A 74 -13.74 -9.92 7.72
CA TYR A 74 -14.84 -9.95 6.78
C TYR A 74 -15.40 -8.54 6.65
N VAL A 75 -15.12 -7.87 5.53
CA VAL A 75 -15.75 -6.58 5.22
C VAL A 75 -17.23 -6.81 4.92
N ASP A 76 -18.12 -6.35 5.78
CA ASP A 76 -19.56 -6.38 5.54
C ASP A 76 -20.01 -5.28 4.56
N ASP A 77 -21.30 -5.26 4.22
CA ASP A 77 -21.81 -4.33 3.21
C ASP A 77 -21.81 -2.87 3.69
N ASP A 78 -21.99 -2.60 4.99
CA ASP A 78 -21.94 -1.24 5.56
C ASP A 78 -20.50 -0.70 5.51
N GLN A 79 -19.51 -1.52 5.90
CA GLN A 79 -18.10 -1.17 5.78
C GLN A 79 -17.67 -0.97 4.33
N LYS A 80 -18.24 -1.74 3.41
CA LYS A 80 -17.98 -1.61 1.97
C LYS A 80 -18.49 -0.28 1.42
N ASP A 81 -19.66 0.18 1.84
CA ASP A 81 -20.18 1.51 1.48
C ASP A 81 -19.29 2.63 2.02
N ASP A 82 -18.79 2.48 3.25
CA ASP A 82 -17.83 3.42 3.85
C ASP A 82 -16.49 3.47 3.08
N ILE A 83 -16.00 2.32 2.60
CA ILE A 83 -14.80 2.22 1.76
C ILE A 83 -15.03 2.89 0.40
N TYR A 84 -16.18 2.69 -0.23
CA TYR A 84 -16.53 3.39 -1.47
C TYR A 84 -16.60 4.90 -1.27
N ALA A 85 -17.22 5.36 -0.19
CA ALA A 85 -17.25 6.79 0.14
C ALA A 85 -15.85 7.35 0.42
N PHE A 86 -14.95 6.57 1.04
CA PHE A 86 -13.56 6.99 1.24
C PHE A 86 -12.79 7.05 -0.10
N ASN A 87 -13.01 6.10 -1.00
CA ASN A 87 -12.41 6.11 -2.34
C ASN A 87 -12.72 7.38 -3.13
N GLU A 88 -13.94 7.92 -3.02
CA GLU A 88 -14.31 9.18 -3.68
C GLU A 88 -13.50 10.39 -3.20
N THR A 89 -12.81 10.27 -2.05
CA THR A 89 -11.94 11.33 -1.49
C THR A 89 -10.47 11.16 -1.85
N LEU A 90 -10.10 10.05 -2.51
CA LEU A 90 -8.72 9.78 -2.87
C LEU A 90 -8.30 10.63 -4.08
N PRO A 91 -7.03 11.09 -4.11
CA PRO A 91 -6.38 11.60 -5.30
C PRO A 91 -6.44 10.64 -6.49
N GLU A 92 -6.36 11.20 -7.69
CA GLU A 92 -6.27 10.40 -8.91
C GLU A 92 -5.03 9.48 -8.87
N GLY A 93 -5.24 8.21 -9.21
CA GLY A 93 -4.18 7.19 -9.19
C GLY A 93 -4.08 6.40 -7.88
N LEU A 94 -4.81 6.79 -6.84
CA LEU A 94 -4.97 6.00 -5.61
C LEU A 94 -6.29 5.23 -5.62
N ILE A 95 -6.23 3.95 -5.25
CA ILE A 95 -7.40 3.07 -5.21
C ILE A 95 -7.38 2.25 -3.92
N LEU A 96 -8.40 2.41 -3.07
CA LEU A 96 -8.63 1.52 -1.93
C LEU A 96 -9.53 0.36 -2.38
N GLU A 97 -9.04 -0.87 -2.28
CA GLU A 97 -9.76 -2.06 -2.74
C GLU A 97 -9.89 -3.11 -1.65
N VAL A 98 -11.01 -3.82 -1.68
CA VAL A 98 -11.24 -5.03 -0.89
C VAL A 98 -11.25 -6.22 -1.83
N GLN A 99 -10.41 -7.22 -1.56
CA GLN A 99 -10.29 -8.39 -2.44
C GLN A 99 -11.64 -9.13 -2.56
N PRO A 100 -12.14 -9.40 -3.78
CA PRO A 100 -13.52 -9.82 -4.02
C PRO A 100 -13.88 -11.21 -3.49
N TYR A 101 -12.89 -12.07 -3.24
CA TYR A 101 -13.12 -13.48 -2.87
C TYR A 101 -12.82 -13.82 -1.42
N GLU A 102 -11.80 -13.19 -0.84
CA GLU A 102 -11.43 -13.47 0.54
C GLU A 102 -12.01 -12.42 1.49
N ARG A 103 -12.35 -11.20 0.99
CA ARG A 103 -12.67 -9.97 1.77
C ARG A 103 -11.71 -9.71 2.94
N SER A 104 -10.65 -10.49 3.03
CA SER A 104 -9.72 -10.67 4.12
C SER A 104 -8.66 -9.60 4.10
N ALA A 105 -8.68 -8.67 3.16
CA ALA A 105 -7.73 -7.59 3.16
C ALA A 105 -8.28 -6.34 2.50
N ILE A 106 -7.89 -5.21 3.07
CA ILE A 106 -8.07 -3.88 2.49
C ILE A 106 -6.70 -3.42 2.01
N TRP A 107 -6.61 -3.02 0.75
CA TRP A 107 -5.37 -2.58 0.10
C TRP A 107 -5.53 -1.18 -0.46
N LEU A 108 -4.54 -0.32 -0.26
CA LEU A 108 -4.43 0.97 -0.95
C LEU A 108 -3.33 0.88 -2.00
N TRP A 109 -3.70 1.06 -3.26
CA TRP A 109 -2.82 0.91 -4.41
C TRP A 109 -2.43 2.25 -5.01
N LEU A 110 -1.21 2.31 -5.51
CA LEU A 110 -0.67 3.37 -6.37
C LEU A 110 0.09 2.73 -7.52
N ALA A 111 -0.27 3.08 -8.76
CA ALA A 111 0.53 2.73 -9.93
C ALA A 111 1.54 3.83 -10.24
N VAL A 112 2.80 3.45 -10.46
CA VAL A 112 3.90 4.35 -10.81
C VAL A 112 4.47 3.93 -12.15
N LEU A 113 4.46 4.83 -13.14
CA LEU A 113 5.17 4.59 -14.40
C LEU A 113 6.68 4.48 -14.15
N ALA A 114 7.30 3.41 -14.64
CA ALA A 114 8.72 3.11 -14.45
C ALA A 114 9.62 4.24 -14.97
N ASP A 115 9.28 4.87 -16.10
CA ASP A 115 10.01 6.01 -16.66
C ASP A 115 9.82 7.34 -15.90
N LYS A 116 8.91 7.37 -14.92
CA LYS A 116 8.62 8.54 -14.07
C LYS A 116 9.04 8.35 -12.62
N CYS A 117 9.68 7.26 -12.24
CA CYS A 117 9.98 6.95 -10.83
C CYS A 117 10.66 8.10 -10.08
N ASP A 118 11.59 8.82 -10.71
CA ASP A 118 12.33 9.95 -10.11
C ASP A 118 11.63 11.32 -10.28
N SER A 119 10.40 11.34 -10.77
CA SER A 119 9.69 12.58 -11.07
C SER A 119 9.14 13.25 -9.80
N PRO A 120 8.99 14.59 -9.79
CA PRO A 120 8.28 15.28 -8.71
C PRO A 120 6.84 14.78 -8.53
N ALA A 121 6.18 14.36 -9.61
CA ALA A 121 4.82 13.82 -9.56
C ALA A 121 4.77 12.51 -8.77
N THR A 122 5.70 11.58 -9.01
CA THR A 122 5.82 10.34 -8.23
C THR A 122 6.13 10.63 -6.76
N SER A 123 7.02 11.59 -6.47
CA SER A 123 7.29 12.00 -5.09
C SER A 123 6.00 12.50 -4.41
N THR A 124 5.24 13.38 -5.06
CA THR A 124 3.96 13.87 -4.53
C THR A 124 2.95 12.75 -4.34
N ALA A 125 2.81 11.84 -5.31
CA ALA A 125 1.89 10.70 -5.22
C ALA A 125 2.26 9.75 -4.07
N LEU A 126 3.55 9.56 -3.80
CA LEU A 126 4.01 8.80 -2.63
C LEU A 126 3.69 9.54 -1.33
N ASP A 127 3.84 10.86 -1.26
CA ASP A 127 3.44 11.64 -0.08
C ASP A 127 1.93 11.53 0.18
N GLU A 128 1.12 11.64 -0.87
CA GLU A 128 -0.33 11.45 -0.80
C GLU A 128 -0.69 10.02 -0.37
N LEU A 129 -0.03 9.00 -0.93
CA LEU A 129 -0.19 7.60 -0.54
C LEU A 129 0.01 7.42 0.97
N LEU A 130 1.09 7.97 1.55
CA LEU A 130 1.35 7.80 2.98
C LEU A 130 0.31 8.50 3.87
N VAL A 131 -0.15 9.69 3.46
CA VAL A 131 -1.20 10.43 4.17
C VAL A 131 -2.51 9.65 4.14
N HIS A 132 -2.92 9.17 2.97
CA HIS A 132 -4.16 8.43 2.81
C HIS A 132 -4.10 7.02 3.40
N ALA A 133 -2.94 6.36 3.36
CA ALA A 133 -2.71 5.11 4.09
C ALA A 133 -2.96 5.31 5.58
N SER A 134 -2.37 6.35 6.18
CA SER A 134 -2.56 6.65 7.61
C SER A 134 -4.03 6.92 7.95
N ALA A 135 -4.75 7.65 7.08
CA ALA A 135 -6.18 7.91 7.26
C ALA A 135 -7.04 6.66 7.11
N ALA A 136 -6.74 5.81 6.11
CA ALA A 136 -7.41 4.53 5.89
C ALA A 136 -7.18 3.59 7.08
N TYR A 137 -5.94 3.50 7.57
CA TYR A 137 -5.61 2.76 8.79
C TYR A 137 -6.38 3.25 10.01
N ALA A 138 -6.46 4.56 10.22
CA ALA A 138 -7.21 5.11 11.36
C ALA A 138 -8.72 4.84 11.29
N ARG A 139 -9.27 4.69 10.08
CA ARG A 139 -10.71 4.48 9.86
C ARG A 139 -11.11 3.01 9.80
N PHE A 140 -10.30 2.19 9.12
CA PHE A 140 -10.63 0.82 8.76
C PHE A 140 -9.72 -0.22 9.42
N GLY A 141 -8.52 0.17 9.84
CA GLY A 141 -7.59 -0.70 10.55
C GLY A 141 -8.09 -1.00 11.97
N VAL A 142 -8.04 -2.27 12.34
CA VAL A 142 -8.49 -2.83 13.61
C VAL A 142 -7.27 -3.11 14.49
N PHE A 143 -6.54 -2.05 14.81
CA PHE A 143 -5.35 -2.13 15.66
C PHE A 143 -5.85 -2.20 17.16
N PRO A 144 -5.30 -3.04 18.07
CA PRO A 144 -4.03 -2.77 18.65
C PRO A 144 -3.02 -3.12 17.62
N ASN A 145 -2.14 -2.18 17.41
CA ASN A 145 -1.80 -0.98 18.16
C ASN A 145 -2.68 0.30 18.15
N ALA A 146 -4.00 0.37 17.92
CA ALA A 146 -4.71 1.62 18.26
C ALA A 146 -4.77 1.72 19.79
N PRO A 147 -4.34 2.85 20.35
CA PRO A 147 -4.84 3.40 21.58
C PRO A 147 -6.21 2.96 22.03
N THR A 148 -6.41 1.85 22.75
CA THR A 148 -7.56 1.81 23.67
C THR A 148 -7.22 2.75 24.82
N ILE A 149 -7.20 4.06 24.53
CA ILE A 149 -7.34 5.07 25.56
C ILE A 149 -8.72 4.75 26.14
N PRO A 150 -8.82 4.29 27.40
CA PRO A 150 -10.12 4.10 28.00
C PRO A 150 -10.83 5.45 27.88
N ARG A 151 -12.02 5.48 27.27
CA ARG A 151 -12.92 6.62 27.46
C ARG A 151 -13.06 6.74 28.97
N LEU A 152 -12.39 7.72 29.57
CA LEU A 152 -12.74 8.17 30.90
C LEU A 152 -14.19 8.62 30.76
N LEU A 153 -15.09 7.77 31.24
CA LEU A 153 -16.48 8.14 31.40
C LEU A 153 -16.48 9.41 32.27
N PRO A 154 -17.16 10.48 31.87
CA PRO A 154 -17.32 11.62 32.75
C PRO A 154 -18.10 11.16 33.98
N GLU A 155 -17.57 11.50 35.17
CA GLU A 155 -18.31 11.44 36.44
C GLU A 155 -19.54 12.37 36.42
#